data_AF-A0A3M6B7L9-F1
#
_entry.id   AF-A0A3M6B7L9-F1
#
_cell.length_a   1.000
_cell.length_b   1.000
_cell.length_c   1.000
_cell.angle_alpha   90.00
_cell.angle_beta   90.00
_cell.angle_gamma   90.00
#
_symmetry.space_group_name_H-M   'P 1'
#
loop_
_entity.id
_entity.type
_entity.pdbx_description
1 polymer ?
#
loop_
_entity_poly.entity_id
_entity_poly.type
_entity_poly.pdbx_seq_one_letter_code
_entity_poly.pdbx_strand_id
1 'polypeptide(L)'
;FRPSLGIQVMSSHSRHLFYAPLFHPSLSPKDHADAQLGGLDESAHQNHKAFHYSEHEVKNLVNKRKKSLAKKYGALNSLKIEA
;
A
#
# COMPACT_ATOMS: atom_id res chain seq x y z
N PHE A 1 -3.57 -23.67 3.75
CA PHE A 1 -2.18 -23.47 4.20
C PHE A 1 -2.06 -22.07 4.80
N ARG A 2 -1.68 -21.91 6.08
CA ARG A 2 -1.38 -20.59 6.66
C ARG A 2 0.12 -20.32 6.50
N PRO A 3 0.54 -19.18 5.92
CA PRO A 3 1.95 -18.84 5.80
C PRO A 3 2.58 -18.66 7.18
N SER A 4 3.88 -18.92 7.30
CA SER A 4 4.63 -18.70 8.55
C SER A 4 4.64 -17.22 8.95
N LEU A 5 4.80 -16.93 10.24
CA LEU A 5 4.80 -15.56 10.77
C LEU A 5 5.84 -14.67 10.08
N GLY A 6 7.04 -15.20 9.81
CA GLY A 6 8.09 -14.44 9.11
C GLY A 6 7.66 -13.97 7.71
N ILE A 7 6.93 -14.81 6.96
CA ILE A 7 6.39 -14.44 5.64
C ILE A 7 5.31 -13.34 5.78
N GLN A 8 4.45 -13.44 6.81
CA GLN A 8 3.42 -12.44 7.07
C GLN A 8 4.02 -11.08 7.42
N VAL A 9 5.04 -11.05 8.28
CA VAL A 9 5.76 -9.82 8.67
C VAL A 9 6.46 -9.19 7.47
N MET A 10 7.19 -9.98 6.67
CA MET A 10 7.86 -9.46 5.47
C MET A 10 6.86 -8.93 4.43
N SER A 11 5.73 -9.60 4.25
CA SER A 11 4.66 -9.15 3.35
C SER A 11 4.06 -7.83 3.82
N SER A 12 3.69 -7.73 5.10
CA SER A 12 3.17 -6.51 5.70
C SER A 12 4.14 -5.33 5.53
N HIS A 13 5.43 -5.55 5.82
CA HIS A 13 6.46 -4.53 5.66
C HIS A 13 6.64 -4.10 4.19
N SER A 14 6.67 -5.06 3.26
CA SER A 14 6.78 -4.77 1.82
C SER A 14 5.60 -3.95 1.31
N ARG A 15 4.38 -4.28 1.74
CA ARG A 15 3.17 -3.54 1.41
C ARG A 15 3.27 -2.11 1.91
N HIS A 16 3.70 -1.90 3.14
CA HIS A 16 3.90 -0.56 3.67
C HIS A 16 4.95 0.26 2.89
N LEU A 17 6.08 -0.35 2.51
CA LEU A 17 7.14 0.34 1.77
C LEU A 17 6.79 0.66 0.32
N PHE A 18 6.08 -0.24 -0.35
CA PHE A 18 5.82 -0.15 -1.79
C PHE A 18 4.42 0.33 -2.13
N TYR A 19 3.57 0.47 -1.13
CA TYR A 19 2.21 0.89 -1.29
C TYR A 19 1.78 1.87 -0.20
N ALA A 20 1.84 3.16 -0.54
CA ALA A 20 1.33 4.23 0.30
C ALA A 20 -0.12 4.57 -0.11
N PRO A 21 -1.07 4.63 0.85
CA PRO A 21 -2.48 4.95 0.57
C PRO A 21 -2.67 6.27 -0.19
N LEU A 22 -1.77 7.23 0.01
CA LEU A 22 -1.77 8.56 -0.61
C LEU A 22 -1.92 8.54 -2.14
N PHE A 23 -1.56 7.45 -2.81
CA PHE A 23 -1.63 7.34 -4.27
C PHE A 23 -2.85 6.57 -4.78
N HIS A 24 -3.91 6.40 -3.97
CA HIS A 24 -5.15 5.81 -4.47
C HIS A 24 -5.72 6.63 -5.63
N PRO A 25 -6.21 5.98 -6.71
CA PRO A 25 -6.90 6.68 -7.79
C PRO A 25 -8.14 7.48 -7.37
N SER A 26 -8.69 7.24 -6.18
CA SER A 26 -9.86 7.96 -5.67
C SER A 26 -9.50 9.32 -5.07
N LEU A 27 -8.20 9.59 -4.88
CA LEU A 27 -7.65 10.75 -4.16
C LEU A 27 -8.07 10.85 -2.68
N SER A 28 -9.09 10.11 -2.25
CA SER A 28 -9.63 10.07 -0.89
C SER A 28 -8.56 9.96 0.21
N PRO A 29 -7.50 9.12 0.12
CA PRO A 29 -6.49 9.05 1.17
C PRO A 29 -5.54 10.24 1.18
N LYS A 30 -5.28 10.84 0.00
CA LYS A 30 -4.52 12.07 -0.10
C LYS A 30 -5.31 13.21 0.55
N ASP A 31 -6.57 13.35 0.17
CA ASP A 31 -7.46 14.36 0.72
C ASP A 31 -7.59 14.18 2.25
N HIS A 32 -7.67 12.94 2.72
CA HIS A 32 -7.74 12.64 4.15
C HIS A 32 -6.47 13.07 4.90
N ALA A 33 -5.30 12.80 4.33
CA ALA A 33 -4.03 13.26 4.89
C ALA A 33 -3.90 14.79 4.87
N ASP A 34 -4.33 15.43 3.77
CA ASP A 34 -4.30 16.90 3.64
C ASP A 34 -5.24 17.57 4.66
N ALA A 35 -6.44 17.01 4.88
CA ALA A 35 -7.38 17.48 5.92
C ALA A 35 -6.82 17.31 7.34
N GLN A 36 -6.19 16.17 7.62
CA GLN A 36 -5.56 15.90 8.91
C GLN A 36 -4.38 16.86 9.19
N LEU A 37 -3.54 17.13 8.18
CA LEU A 37 -2.44 18.09 8.28
C LEU A 37 -2.92 19.53 8.44
N GLY A 38 -4.05 19.88 7.81
CA GLY A 38 -4.67 21.19 7.89
C GLY A 38 -5.49 21.44 9.17
N GLY A 39 -5.70 20.43 10.01
CA GLY A 39 -6.56 20.54 11.19
C GLY A 39 -8.01 20.87 10.84
N LEU A 40 -8.48 20.40 9.68
CA LEU A 40 -9.86 20.64 9.23
C LEU A 40 -10.84 19.86 10.11
N ASP A 41 -12.04 20.41 10.26
CA ASP A 41 -13.11 19.89 11.10
C ASP A 41 -13.76 18.61 10.52
N GLU A 42 -14.46 17.86 11.38
CA GLU A 42 -15.12 16.57 11.06
C GLU A 42 -16.05 16.65 9.82
N SER A 43 -16.54 17.84 9.48
CA SER A 43 -17.35 18.07 8.28
C SER A 43 -16.57 17.80 6.98
N ALA A 44 -15.25 18.05 6.97
CA ALA A 44 -14.37 17.67 5.87
C ALA A 44 -14.29 16.14 5.76
N HIS A 45 -14.24 15.42 6.89
CA HIS A 45 -14.11 13.96 6.95
C HIS A 45 -15.31 13.20 6.33
N GLN A 46 -16.50 13.80 6.27
CA GLN A 46 -17.71 13.20 5.68
C GLN A 46 -17.66 13.10 4.13
N ASN A 47 -16.85 13.93 3.48
CA ASN A 47 -16.70 13.91 2.01
C ASN A 47 -15.71 12.84 1.51
N HIS A 48 -14.96 12.21 2.42
CA HIS A 48 -14.01 11.17 2.06
C HIS A 48 -14.77 9.84 1.96
N LYS A 49 -15.02 9.39 0.73
CA LYS A 49 -15.54 8.03 0.53
C LYS A 49 -14.59 7.05 1.19
N ALA A 50 -15.14 6.13 1.99
CA ALA A 50 -14.40 5.00 2.52
C ALA A 50 -13.65 4.33 1.36
N PHE A 51 -12.33 4.30 1.47
CA PHE A 51 -11.48 3.67 0.47
C PHE A 51 -11.02 2.34 1.05
N HIS A 52 -11.31 1.26 0.32
CA HIS A 52 -10.84 -0.06 0.64
C HIS A 52 -10.07 -0.56 -0.56
N TYR A 53 -8.83 -0.99 -0.34
CA TYR A 53 -8.12 -1.74 -1.35
C TYR A 53 -8.53 -3.19 -1.27
N SER A 54 -8.83 -3.79 -2.41
CA SER A 54 -8.85 -5.24 -2.47
C SER A 54 -7.43 -5.77 -2.23
N GLU A 55 -7.33 -6.93 -1.57
CA GLU A 55 -6.05 -7.66 -1.43
C GLU A 55 -5.35 -7.84 -2.78
N HIS A 56 -6.13 -8.02 -3.85
CA HIS A 56 -5.63 -8.15 -5.22
C HIS A 56 -4.97 -6.88 -5.74
N GLU A 57 -5.55 -5.70 -5.50
CA GLU A 57 -4.98 -4.41 -5.91
C GLU A 57 -3.66 -4.12 -5.19
N VAL A 58 -3.65 -4.29 -3.86
CA VAL A 58 -2.43 -4.10 -3.05
C VAL A 58 -1.32 -5.01 -3.58
N LYS A 59 -1.61 -6.30 -3.74
CA LYS A 59 -0.67 -7.29 -4.23
C LYS A 59 -0.13 -6.96 -5.62
N ASN A 60 -0.98 -6.50 -6.54
CA ASN A 60 -0.57 -6.13 -7.89
C ASN A 60 0.40 -4.93 -7.89
N LEU A 61 0.11 -3.90 -7.10
CA LEU A 61 0.94 -2.70 -7.03
C LEU A 61 2.29 -2.99 -6.37
N VAL A 62 2.28 -3.75 -5.28
CA VAL A 62 3.50 -4.22 -4.60
C VAL A 62 4.35 -5.08 -5.53
N ASN A 63 3.73 -6.05 -6.23
CA ASN A 63 4.43 -6.90 -7.18
C ASN A 63 4.99 -6.11 -8.38
N LYS A 64 4.29 -5.09 -8.86
CA LYS A 64 4.80 -4.18 -9.91
C LYS A 64 6.07 -3.47 -9.45
N ARG A 65 6.09 -2.96 -8.21
CA ARG A 65 7.27 -2.29 -7.64
C ARG A 65 8.42 -3.28 -7.41
N LYS A 66 8.14 -4.46 -6.85
CA LYS A 66 9.13 -5.54 -6.67
C LYS A 66 9.77 -5.95 -7.99
N LYS A 67 9.00 -6.14 -9.07
CA LYS A 67 9.51 -6.43 -10.41
C LYS A 67 10.43 -5.33 -10.94
N SER A 68 10.05 -4.06 -10.78
CA SER A 68 10.87 -2.92 -11.20
C SER A 68 12.20 -2.84 -10.44
N LEU A 69 12.17 -3.09 -9.13
CA LEU A 69 13.38 -3.10 -8.30
C LEU A 69 14.27 -4.31 -8.61
N ALA A 70 13.68 -5.48 -8.84
CA ALA A 70 14.44 -6.68 -9.19
C ALA A 70 15.18 -6.52 -10.54
N LYS A 71 14.58 -5.81 -11.50
CA LYS A 71 15.26 -5.43 -12.75
C LYS A 71 16.49 -4.54 -12.51
N LYS A 72 16.46 -3.67 -11.49
CA LYS A 72 17.52 -2.70 -11.21
C LYS A 72 18.62 -3.24 -10.28
N TYR A 73 18.24 -4.08 -9.32
CA TYR A 73 19.12 -4.48 -8.21
C TYR A 73 19.29 -6.01 -8.09
N GLY A 74 18.71 -6.78 -9.01
CA GLY A 74 18.78 -8.25 -9.00
C GLY A 74 17.70 -8.91 -8.14
N ALA A 75 17.68 -10.25 -8.17
CA ALA A 75 16.64 -11.08 -7.55
C ALA A 75 16.86 -11.29 -6.03
N LEU A 76 16.82 -10.19 -5.27
CA LEU A 76 16.94 -10.23 -3.80
C LEU A 76 15.75 -10.98 -3.16
N ASN A 77 16.00 -11.68 -2.05
CA ASN A 77 14.96 -12.40 -1.32
C ASN A 77 13.80 -11.51 -0.85
N SER A 78 14.08 -10.24 -0.54
CA SER A 78 13.08 -9.23 -0.16
C SER A 78 12.18 -8.77 -1.33
N LEU A 79 12.56 -9.08 -2.57
CA LEU A 79 11.82 -8.69 -3.79
C LEU A 79 11.00 -9.84 -4.38
N LYS A 80 10.86 -10.96 -3.65
CA LYS A 80 10.00 -12.07 -4.06
C LYS A 80 8.55 -11.63 -4.16
N ILE A 81 7.92 -12.04 -5.26
CA ILE A 81 6.53 -11.76 -5.61
C ILE A 81 5.60 -12.41 -4.58
N GLU A 82 4.58 -11.69 -4.15
CA GLU A 82 3.54 -12.23 -3.27
C GLU A 82 2.68 -13.26 -4.03
N ALA A 83 2.46 -14.43 -3.39
CA ALA A 83 1.68 -15.55 -3.90
C ALA A 83 0.18 -15.39 -3.67
#